data_AF-A0A430Q6M8-F1
#
_entry.id   AF-A0A430Q6M8-F1
#
_cell.length_a   1.000
_cell.length_b   1.000
_cell.length_c   1.000
_cell.angle_alpha   90.00
_cell.angle_beta   90.00
_cell.angle_gamma   90.00
#
_symmetry.space_group_name_H-M   'P 1'
#
loop_
_entity.id
_entity.type
_entity.pdbx_description
1 polymer ?
#
loop_
_entity_poly.entity_id
_entity_poly.type
_entity_poly.pdbx_seq_one_letter_code
_entity_poly.pdbx_strand_id
1 'polypeptide(L)' 'RFFHFQSFDPENKPTFSAHPARFTPEDRYSRHRITLKSRFGILPSQGTPIVY' A
#
# COMPACT_ATOMS: atom_id res chain seq x y z
N ARG A 1 7.15 4.27 8.01
CA ARG A 1 6.86 2.90 8.49
C ARG A 1 7.86 2.59 9.58
N PHE A 2 7.41 2.07 10.72
CA PHE A 2 8.29 1.56 11.76
C PHE A 2 8.60 0.10 11.44
N PHE A 3 9.87 -0.31 11.54
CA PHE A 3 10.30 -1.67 11.22
C PHE A 3 10.85 -2.31 12.48
N HIS A 4 10.18 -3.38 12.91
CA HIS A 4 10.49 -4.09 14.15
C HIS A 4 10.16 -5.57 13.99
N PHE A 5 10.75 -6.41 14.84
CA PHE A 5 10.52 -7.85 14.80
C PHE A 5 9.30 -8.29 15.60
N GLN A 6 8.80 -7.46 16.53
CA GLN A 6 7.60 -7.77 17.31
C GLN A 6 6.34 -7.43 16.50
N SER A 7 5.22 -8.06 16.87
CA SER A 7 3.92 -7.87 16.20
C SER A 7 3.30 -6.49 16.45
N PHE A 8 3.72 -5.79 17.51
CA PHE A 8 3.23 -4.47 17.87
C PHE A 8 4.38 -3.48 18.08
N ASP A 9 4.13 -2.24 17.70
CA ASP A 9 4.99 -1.09 17.96
C ASP A 9 4.87 -0.65 19.44
N PRO A 10 5.79 0.18 19.96
CA PRO A 10 5.68 0.77 21.30
C PRO A 10 4.36 1.55 21.53
N GLU A 11 3.73 2.02 20.45
CA GLU A 11 2.43 2.71 20.46
C GLU A 11 1.24 1.74 20.30
N ASN A 12 1.44 0.43 20.44
CA ASN A 12 0.44 -0.64 20.21
C ASN A 12 -0.16 -0.66 18.79
N LYS A 13 0.55 -0.17 17.78
CA LYS A 13 0.17 -0.28 16.37
C LYS A 13 0.66 -1.61 15.80
N PRO A 14 -0.12 -2.31 14.94
CA PRO A 14 0.34 -3.56 14.33
C PRO A 14 1.50 -3.29 13.37
N THR A 15 2.51 -4.16 13.40
CA THR A 15 3.69 -4.05 12.53
C THR A 15 3.45 -4.66 11.14
N PHE A 16 4.22 -4.21 10.16
CA PHE A 16 4.14 -4.68 8.77
C PHE A 16 5.52 -5.09 8.27
N SER A 17 5.57 -6.02 7.31
CA SER A 17 6.82 -6.44 6.68
C SER A 17 7.57 -5.26 6.08
N ALA A 18 8.88 -5.23 6.27
CA ALA A 18 9.75 -4.23 5.66
C ALA A 18 9.85 -4.37 4.14
N HIS A 19 9.65 -5.60 3.65
CA HIS A 19 9.69 -5.89 2.23
C HIS A 19 8.35 -5.57 1.55
N PRO A 20 8.37 -5.02 0.32
CA PRO A 20 7.17 -4.81 -0.47
C PRO A 20 6.55 -6.15 -0.89
N ALA A 21 5.28 -6.11 -1.30
CA ALA A 21 4.61 -7.27 -1.88
C ALA A 21 5.36 -7.74 -3.14
N ARG A 22 5.49 -9.05 -3.31
CA ARG A 22 6.18 -9.65 -4.46
C ARG A 22 5.44 -9.35 -5.76
N PHE A 23 6.17 -8.97 -6.80
CA PHE A 23 5.63 -8.85 -8.14
C PHE A 23 5.31 -10.24 -8.71
N THR A 24 4.16 -10.36 -9.37
CA THR A 24 3.79 -11.53 -10.17
C THR A 24 3.21 -11.02 -11.49
N PRO A 25 3.57 -11.62 -12.65
CA PRO A 25 3.07 -11.14 -13.94
C PRO A 25 1.55 -11.28 -14.07
N GLU A 26 0.98 -12.35 -13.52
CA GLU A 26 -0.44 -12.66 -13.63
C GLU A 26 -1.33 -11.74 -12.78
N ASP A 27 -0.82 -11.26 -11.65
CA ASP A 27 -1.48 -10.36 -10.70
C ASP A 27 -3.03 -10.50 -10.67
N ARG A 28 -3.51 -11.71 -10.32
CA ARG A 28 -4.92 -12.12 -10.43
C ARG A 28 -5.89 -11.17 -9.71
N TYR A 29 -5.43 -10.47 -8.68
CA TYR A 29 -6.22 -9.55 -7.87
C TYR A 29 -5.93 -8.07 -8.17
N SER A 30 -5.21 -7.76 -9.25
CA SER A 30 -4.94 -6.39 -9.74
C SER A 30 -6.20 -5.53 -9.79
N ARG A 31 -7.28 -6.04 -10.40
CA ARG A 31 -8.57 -5.33 -10.51
C ARG A 31 -9.11 -4.93 -9.14
N HIS A 32 -9.18 -5.87 -8.20
CA HIS A 32 -9.67 -5.60 -6.84
C HIS A 32 -8.80 -4.57 -6.12
N ARG A 33 -7.47 -4.68 -6.26
CA ARG A 33 -6.52 -3.73 -5.69
C ARG A 33 -6.74 -2.33 -6.24
N ILE A 34 -6.91 -2.17 -7.55
CA ILE A 34 -7.16 -0.87 -8.20
C ILE A 34 -8.50 -0.28 -7.75
N THR A 35 -9.58 -1.09 -7.74
CA THR A 35 -10.91 -0.62 -7.30
C THR A 35 -10.91 -0.18 -5.84
N LEU A 36 -10.20 -0.88 -4.95
CA LEU A 36 -10.05 -0.46 -3.55
C LEU A 36 -9.25 0.84 -3.45
N LYS A 37 -8.10 0.92 -4.13
CA LYS A 37 -7.29 2.14 -4.14
C LYS A 37 -8.10 3.35 -4.62
N SER A 38 -8.96 3.17 -5.63
CA SER A 38 -9.77 4.25 -6.19
C SER A 38 -10.83 4.73 -5.23
N ARG A 39 -11.46 3.82 -4.48
CA ARG A 39 -12.47 4.16 -3.46
C ARG A 39 -11.91 4.99 -2.33
N PHE A 40 -10.66 4.77 -1.95
CA PHE A 40 -9.98 5.53 -0.89
C PHE A 40 -9.19 6.74 -1.40
N GLY A 41 -9.24 7.07 -2.69
CA GLY A 41 -8.54 8.23 -3.23
C GLY A 41 -7.01 8.10 -3.24
N ILE A 42 -6.46 6.88 -3.16
CA ILE A 42 -5.02 6.64 -3.02
C ILE A 42 -4.33 6.29 -4.35
N LEU A 43 -5.01 6.38 -5.49
CA LEU A 43 -4.31 6.24 -6.78
C LEU A 43 -3.44 7.47 -7.02
N PRO A 44 -2.19 7.28 -7.49
CA PRO A 44 -1.34 8.41 -7.89
C PRO A 44 -1.98 9.31 -8.95
N SER A 45 -2.81 8.74 -9.83
CA SER A 45 -3.53 9.46 -10.88
C SER A 45 -4.68 10.34 -10.38
N GLN A 46 -5.12 10.17 -9.12
CA GLN A 46 -6.15 11.03 -8.51
C GLN A 46 -5.56 12.30 -7.88
N GLY A 47 -4.21 12.42 -7.86
CA GLY A 47 -3.53 13.62 -7.36
C GLY A 47 -3.70 14.84 -8.26
N THR A 48 -3.27 16.00 -7.77
CA THR A 48 -3.30 17.24 -8.55
C THR A 48 -2.46 17.07 -9.82
N PRO A 49 -2.94 17.54 -10.99
CA PRO A 49 -2.13 17.50 -12.21
C PRO A 49 -0.82 18.27 -12.00
N ILE A 50 0.27 17.72 -12.52
CA ILE A 50 1.59 18.38 -12.47
C ILE A 50 1.53 19.56 -13.45
N VAL A 51 1.63 20.79 -12.94
CA VAL A 51 1.75 22.02 -13.74
C VAL A 51 3.25 22.33 -13.88
N TYR A 52 3.71 22.46 -15.12
CA TYR A 52 5.11 22.80 -15.45
C TYR A 52 5.32 24.31 -15.54
#